data_AF-A0A848IZD7-F1
#
_entry.id   AF-A0A848IZD7-F1
#
_cell.length_a   1.000
_cell.length_b   1.000
_cell.length_c   1.000
_cell.angle_alpha   90.00
_cell.angle_beta   90.00
_cell.angle_gamma   90.00
#
_symmetry.space_group_name_H-M   'P 1'
#
loop_
_entity.id
_entity.type
_entity.pdbx_description
1 polymer ?
#
loop_
_entity_poly.entity_id
_entity_poly.type
_entity_poly.pdbx_seq_one_letter_code
_entity_poly.pdbx_strand_id
1 'polypeptide(L)'
;MTSAIFLIILSTLIIFLMVLIRIPRGKFLAGKTLIFLGVLGLISVYLGVYEFIFNVLLGSTNQYIFSLPGVSMIMVHLSLISLGVILSYEMVMDFVFSGSSIIRLKGEEILSNLAPLQLKFAIAGIVIGCQYLILQSF
;
A
#
# COMPACT_ATOMS: atom_id res chain seq x y z
N MET A 1 1.15 4.34 15.98
CA MET A 1 -0.20 3.73 16.09
C MET A 1 -1.08 3.99 14.87
N THR A 2 -1.31 5.24 14.48
CA THR A 2 -2.22 5.65 13.41
C THR A 2 -1.93 4.99 12.07
N SER A 3 -0.67 4.95 11.64
CA SER A 3 -0.22 4.34 10.38
C SER A 3 -0.36 2.83 10.35
N ALA A 4 -0.24 2.15 11.49
CA ALA A 4 -0.46 0.70 11.57
C ALA A 4 -1.95 0.35 11.42
N ILE A 5 -2.83 1.13 12.06
CA ILE A 5 -4.28 1.00 11.88
C ILE A 5 -4.66 1.29 10.43
N PHE A 6 -4.11 2.36 9.86
CA PHE A 6 -4.33 2.72 8.46
C PHE A 6 -3.85 1.63 7.51
N LEU A 7 -2.68 1.02 7.75
CA LEU A 7 -2.16 -0.12 6.98
C LEU A 7 -3.11 -1.33 7.04
N ILE A 8 -3.68 -1.65 8.20
CA ILE A 8 -4.64 -2.75 8.36
C ILE A 8 -5.93 -2.47 7.58
N ILE A 9 -6.48 -1.26 7.70
CA ILE A 9 -7.70 -0.85 6.98
C ILE A 9 -7.47 -0.91 5.47
N LEU A 10 -6.36 -0.33 5.01
CA LEU A 10 -5.99 -0.31 3.59
C LEU A 10 -5.81 -1.73 3.04
N SER A 11 -5.12 -2.59 3.79
CA SER A 11 -4.92 -3.99 3.41
C SER A 11 -6.22 -4.78 3.35
N THR A 12 -7.13 -4.55 4.31
CA THR A 12 -8.45 -5.20 4.33
C THR A 12 -9.31 -4.75 3.15
N LEU A 13 -9.27 -3.46 2.82
CA LEU A 13 -9.98 -2.89 1.67
C LEU A 13 -9.51 -3.51 0.35
N ILE A 14 -8.20 -3.70 0.18
CA ILE A 14 -7.61 -4.36 -0.99
C ILE A 14 -8.13 -5.78 -1.13
N ILE A 15 -8.08 -6.56 -0.04
CA ILE A 15 -8.54 -7.95 -0.04
C ILE A 15 -10.01 -8.00 -0.47
N PHE A 16 -10.85 -7.16 0.14
CA PHE A 16 -12.27 -7.06 -0.22
C PHE A 16 -12.48 -6.70 -1.69
N LEU A 17 -11.73 -5.74 -2.21
CA LEU A 17 -11.83 -5.28 -3.58
C LEU A 17 -11.38 -6.35 -4.59
N MET A 18 -10.29 -7.06 -4.29
CA MET A 18 -9.80 -8.15 -5.15
C MET A 18 -10.81 -9.30 -5.22
N VAL A 19 -11.53 -9.58 -4.13
CA VAL A 19 -12.65 -10.52 -4.14
C VAL A 19 -13.79 -9.99 -5.02
N LEU A 20 -14.11 -8.70 -4.94
CA LEU A 20 -15.18 -8.06 -5.71
C LEU A 20 -14.90 -8.08 -7.23
N ILE A 21 -13.64 -7.88 -7.65
CA ILE A 21 -13.22 -7.88 -9.07
C ILE A 21 -13.42 -9.26 -9.73
N ARG A 22 -13.40 -10.35 -8.94
CA ARG A 22 -13.64 -11.71 -9.46
C ARG A 22 -15.10 -11.98 -9.80
N ILE A 23 -16.03 -11.14 -9.35
CA ILE A 23 -17.46 -11.29 -9.62
C ILE A 23 -17.79 -10.65 -10.98
N PRO A 24 -18.53 -11.32 -11.89
CA PRO A 24 -18.80 -10.82 -13.24
C PRO A 24 -19.53 -9.47 -13.29
N ARG A 25 -20.37 -9.16 -12.29
CA ARG A 25 -21.01 -7.83 -12.13
C ARG A 25 -20.05 -6.75 -11.57
N GLY A 26 -18.92 -7.14 -10.99
CA GLY A 26 -17.94 -6.26 -10.37
C GLY A 26 -17.06 -5.50 -11.36
N LYS A 27 -16.91 -5.99 -12.60
CA LYS A 27 -16.02 -5.39 -13.62
C LYS A 27 -16.42 -3.96 -14.03
N PHE A 28 -17.71 -3.62 -13.99
CA PHE A 28 -18.18 -2.26 -14.29
C PHE A 28 -17.95 -1.28 -13.13
N LEU A 29 -18.07 -1.73 -11.88
CA LEU A 29 -17.73 -0.93 -10.70
C LEU A 29 -16.20 -0.82 -10.52
N ALA A 30 -15.47 -1.86 -10.94
CA ALA A 30 -14.02 -1.96 -10.78
C ALA A 30 -13.28 -0.75 -11.35
N GLY A 31 -13.68 -0.22 -12.51
CA GLY A 31 -13.00 0.93 -13.12
C GLY A 31 -13.01 2.20 -12.24
N LYS A 32 -14.14 2.52 -11.60
CA LYS A 32 -14.21 3.66 -10.66
C LYS A 32 -13.51 3.34 -9.35
N THR A 33 -13.62 2.10 -8.87
CA THR A 33 -13.00 1.69 -7.61
C THR A 33 -11.47 1.57 -7.72
N LEU A 34 -10.95 1.26 -8.91
CA LEU A 34 -9.52 1.23 -9.21
C LEU A 34 -8.88 2.61 -9.16
N ILE A 35 -9.53 3.61 -9.76
CA ILE A 35 -9.08 5.01 -9.65
C ILE A 35 -9.10 5.46 -8.18
N PHE A 36 -10.17 5.14 -7.45
CA PHE A 36 -10.25 5.45 -6.01
C PHE A 36 -9.11 4.79 -5.21
N LEU A 37 -8.83 3.50 -5.49
CA LEU A 37 -7.75 2.76 -4.86
C LEU A 37 -6.37 3.34 -5.22
N GLY A 38 -6.19 3.81 -6.46
CA GLY A 38 -4.97 4.46 -6.91
C GLY A 38 -4.70 5.80 -6.21
N VAL A 39 -5.74 6.62 -6.01
CA VAL A 39 -5.65 7.85 -5.20
C VAL A 39 -5.33 7.52 -3.74
N LEU A 40 -6.01 6.51 -3.17
CA LEU A 40 -5.73 6.05 -1.82
C LEU A 40 -4.29 5.54 -1.67
N GLY A 41 -3.78 4.87 -2.71
CA GLY A 41 -2.39 4.44 -2.83
C GLY A 41 -1.40 5.61 -2.79
N LEU A 42 -1.65 6.68 -3.55
CA LEU A 42 -0.82 7.90 -3.50
C LEU A 42 -0.82 8.55 -2.13
N ILE A 43 -1.98 8.68 -1.49
CA ILE A 43 -2.09 9.21 -0.11
C ILE A 43 -1.29 8.33 0.85
N SER A 44 -1.36 7.01 0.69
CA SER A 44 -0.60 6.04 1.49
C SER A 44 0.91 6.20 1.30
N VAL A 45 1.39 6.42 0.07
CA VAL A 45 2.81 6.72 -0.20
C VAL A 45 3.22 8.01 0.47
N TYR A 46 2.43 9.07 0.32
CA TYR A 46 2.70 10.37 0.90
C TYR A 46 2.79 10.30 2.44
N LEU A 47 1.80 9.67 3.09
CA LEU A 47 1.79 9.47 4.55
C LEU A 47 2.97 8.60 5.00
N GLY A 48 3.24 7.51 4.29
CA GLY A 48 4.32 6.59 4.60
C GLY A 48 5.69 7.27 4.54
N VAL A 49 5.96 8.03 3.48
CA VAL A 49 7.22 8.77 3.31
C VAL A 49 7.32 9.91 4.31
N TYR A 50 6.25 10.69 4.51
CA TYR A 50 6.23 11.79 5.47
C TYR A 50 6.55 11.31 6.88
N GLU A 51 5.84 10.28 7.35
CA GLU A 51 6.06 9.72 8.69
C GLU A 51 7.40 8.99 8.80
N PHE A 52 7.88 8.35 7.72
CA PHE A 52 9.21 7.77 7.70
C PHE A 52 10.29 8.84 7.90
N ILE A 53 10.24 9.95 7.16
CA ILE A 53 11.21 11.04 7.30
C ILE A 53 11.10 11.68 8.69
N PHE A 54 9.89 11.96 9.16
CA PHE A 54 9.69 12.63 10.44
C PHE A 54 10.09 11.76 11.63
N ASN A 55 9.72 10.49 11.63
CA ASN A 55 9.98 9.60 12.77
C ASN A 55 11.40 9.01 12.75
N VAL A 56 11.93 8.67 11.56
CA VAL A 56 13.22 8.00 11.41
C VAL A 56 14.37 8.98 11.18
N LEU A 57 14.23 9.96 10.27
CA LEU A 57 15.32 10.88 9.92
C LEU A 57 15.40 12.09 10.85
N LEU A 58 14.27 12.69 11.24
CA LEU A 58 14.22 13.93 12.01
C LEU A 58 14.22 13.75 13.53
N GLY A 59 14.35 12.51 14.02
CA GLY A 59 14.91 12.26 15.35
C GLY A 59 13.94 12.02 16.51
N SER A 60 12.64 11.83 16.28
CA SER A 60 11.72 11.42 17.35
C SER A 60 12.07 10.05 17.96
N THR A 61 12.70 9.15 17.18
CA THR A 61 12.95 7.76 17.60
C THR A 61 14.43 7.35 17.67
N ASN A 62 15.37 8.29 17.56
CA ASN A 62 16.80 7.96 17.34
C ASN A 62 17.45 7.05 18.42
N GLN A 63 16.86 6.99 19.62
CA GLN A 63 17.30 6.07 20.70
C GLN A 63 16.64 4.68 20.66
N TYR A 64 15.58 4.51 19.87
CA TYR A 64 14.75 3.29 19.81
C TYR A 64 14.74 2.61 18.43
N ILE A 65 15.43 3.15 17.42
CA ILE A 65 15.46 2.56 16.05
C ILE A 65 15.94 1.09 16.07
N PHE A 66 16.93 0.77 16.89
CA PHE A 66 17.47 -0.60 17.03
C PHE A 66 16.69 -1.49 18.01
N SER A 67 15.64 -0.96 18.65
CA SER A 67 14.76 -1.75 19.51
C SER A 67 13.69 -2.49 18.68
N LEU A 68 13.15 -3.58 19.23
CA LEU A 68 12.10 -4.35 18.56
C LEU A 68 10.90 -3.49 18.11
N PRO A 69 10.39 -2.54 18.93
CA PRO A 69 9.33 -1.61 18.50
C PRO A 69 9.75 -0.67 17.35
N GLY A 70 11.00 -0.21 17.33
CA GLY A 70 11.52 0.68 16.27
C GLY A 70 11.61 -0.01 14.91
N VAL A 71 12.12 -1.25 14.88
CA VAL A 71 12.17 -2.06 13.65
C VAL A 71 10.75 -2.35 13.15
N SER A 72 9.82 -2.67 14.05
CA SER A 72 8.42 -2.91 13.67
C SER A 72 7.77 -1.64 13.11
N MET A 73 8.10 -0.45 13.64
CA MET A 73 7.61 0.84 13.12
C MET A 73 8.10 1.08 11.68
N ILE A 74 9.38 0.85 11.44
CA ILE A 74 9.99 0.99 10.11
C ILE A 74 9.32 0.04 9.11
N MET A 75 9.04 -1.20 9.52
CA MET A 75 8.33 -2.17 8.69
C MET A 75 6.90 -1.75 8.35
N VAL A 76 6.17 -1.10 9.28
CA VAL A 76 4.85 -0.54 8.99
C VAL A 76 4.93 0.53 7.91
N HIS A 77 5.86 1.50 8.03
CA HIS A 77 5.99 2.57 7.04
C HIS A 77 6.47 2.05 5.67
N LEU A 78 7.44 1.13 5.64
CA LEU A 78 7.89 0.47 4.41
C LEU A 78 6.76 -0.29 3.73
N SER A 79 5.94 -1.01 4.51
CA SER A 79 4.78 -1.73 3.98
C SER A 79 3.74 -0.76 3.43
N LEU A 80 3.50 0.36 4.11
CA LEU A 80 2.55 1.39 3.70
C LEU A 80 2.95 2.07 2.38
N ILE A 81 4.25 2.35 2.22
CA ILE A 81 4.83 2.88 0.98
C ILE A 81 4.73 1.83 -0.14
N SER A 82 5.18 0.60 0.12
CA SER A 82 5.21 -0.47 -0.88
C SER A 82 3.81 -0.78 -1.40
N LEU A 83 2.84 -0.92 -0.48
CA LEU A 83 1.44 -1.14 -0.82
C LEU A 83 0.87 0.08 -1.58
N GLY A 84 1.16 1.29 -1.12
CA GLY A 84 0.73 2.52 -1.78
C GLY A 84 1.23 2.67 -3.23
N VAL A 85 2.48 2.29 -3.49
CA VAL A 85 3.07 2.27 -4.85
C VAL A 85 2.36 1.23 -5.72
N ILE A 86 2.14 0.03 -5.21
CA ILE A 86 1.43 -1.03 -5.94
C ILE A 86 0.01 -0.58 -6.33
N LEU A 87 -0.70 0.06 -5.40
CA LEU A 87 -2.07 0.54 -5.62
C LEU A 87 -2.15 1.69 -6.63
N SER A 88 -1.19 2.61 -6.57
CA SER A 88 -1.16 3.79 -7.44
C SER A 88 -0.62 3.48 -8.84
N TYR A 89 0.07 2.36 -9.04
CA TYR A 89 0.74 2.02 -10.30
C TYR A 89 -0.22 2.01 -11.50
N GLU A 90 -1.39 1.37 -11.38
CA GLU A 90 -2.38 1.31 -12.47
C GLU A 90 -2.85 2.71 -12.88
N MET A 91 -3.21 3.52 -11.89
CA MET A 91 -3.64 4.89 -12.13
C MET A 91 -2.52 5.75 -12.74
N VAL A 92 -1.28 5.59 -12.26
CA VAL A 92 -0.13 6.32 -12.81
C VAL A 92 0.14 5.90 -14.25
N MET A 93 0.04 4.61 -14.58
CA MET A 93 0.21 4.12 -15.95
C MET A 93 -0.84 4.71 -16.90
N ASP A 94 -2.10 4.73 -16.46
CA ASP A 94 -3.21 5.28 -17.24
C ASP A 94 -3.08 6.80 -17.46
N PHE A 95 -2.64 7.56 -16.44
CA PHE A 95 -2.52 9.02 -16.55
C PHE A 95 -1.24 9.47 -17.25
N VAL A 96 -0.10 8.87 -16.94
CA VAL A 96 1.22 9.34 -17.42
C VAL A 96 1.55 8.79 -18.81
N PHE A 97 1.12 7.56 -19.12
CA PHE A 97 1.55 6.85 -20.34
C PHE A 97 0.43 6.62 -21.36
N SER A 98 -0.70 7.34 -21.24
CA SER A 98 -1.86 7.26 -22.14
C SER A 98 -1.53 7.41 -23.64
N GLY A 99 -0.41 8.06 -24.00
CA GLY A 99 -0.01 8.34 -25.38
C GLY A 99 0.89 7.30 -26.05
N SER A 100 1.42 6.29 -25.35
CA SER A 100 2.41 5.35 -25.92
C SER A 100 1.93 3.90 -25.88
N SER A 101 1.65 3.31 -27.05
CA SER A 101 1.17 1.93 -27.19
C SER A 101 2.17 0.89 -26.68
N ILE A 102 3.48 1.14 -26.87
CA ILE A 102 4.56 0.24 -26.43
C ILE A 102 4.65 0.22 -24.90
N ILE A 103 4.51 1.37 -24.25
CA ILE A 103 4.59 1.49 -22.79
C ILE A 103 3.33 0.88 -22.15
N ARG A 104 2.18 0.99 -22.81
CA ARG A 104 0.93 0.41 -22.32
C ARG A 104 0.96 -1.11 -22.29
N LEU A 105 1.47 -1.76 -23.34
CA LEU A 105 1.63 -3.22 -23.38
C LEU A 105 2.56 -3.72 -22.26
N LYS A 106 3.69 -3.04 -22.04
CA LYS A 106 4.61 -3.38 -20.95
C LYS A 106 3.99 -3.10 -19.58
N GLY A 107 3.14 -2.07 -19.48
CA GLY A 107 2.37 -1.74 -18.29
C GLY A 107 1.33 -2.79 -17.92
N GLU A 108 0.59 -3.30 -18.91
CA GLU A 108 -0.38 -4.38 -18.72
C GLU A 108 0.30 -5.68 -18.26
N GLU A 109 1.47 -6.00 -18.81
CA GLU A 109 2.28 -7.13 -18.35
C GLU A 109 2.70 -6.96 -16.87
N ILE A 110 3.20 -5.77 -16.51
CA ILE A 110 3.59 -5.47 -15.14
C ILE A 110 2.36 -5.53 -14.21
N LEU A 111 1.23 -4.91 -14.57
CA LEU A 111 -0.02 -4.94 -13.80
C LEU A 111 -0.55 -6.35 -13.55
N SER A 112 -0.49 -7.22 -14.57
CA SER A 112 -0.89 -8.62 -14.43
C SER A 112 -0.08 -9.36 -13.37
N ASN A 113 1.19 -9.02 -13.23
CA ASN A 113 2.07 -9.53 -12.19
C ASN A 113 1.86 -8.85 -10.83
N LEU A 114 1.47 -7.56 -10.81
CA LEU A 114 1.19 -6.85 -9.56
C LEU A 114 -0.06 -7.35 -8.86
N ALA A 115 -1.12 -7.75 -9.57
CA ALA A 115 -2.36 -8.23 -8.95
C ALA A 115 -2.15 -9.35 -7.91
N PRO A 116 -1.46 -10.48 -8.20
CA PRO A 116 -1.20 -11.51 -7.19
C PRO A 116 -0.23 -11.04 -6.08
N LEU A 117 0.66 -10.09 -6.37
CA LEU A 117 1.56 -9.48 -5.39
C LEU A 117 0.80 -8.57 -4.41
N GLN A 118 -0.15 -7.79 -4.91
CA GLN A 118 -0.98 -6.88 -4.13
C GLN A 118 -1.74 -7.61 -3.01
N LEU A 119 -2.25 -8.81 -3.29
CA LEU A 119 -2.89 -9.66 -2.28
C LEU A 119 -1.89 -10.12 -1.20
N LYS A 120 -0.71 -10.57 -1.61
CA LYS A 120 0.33 -11.04 -0.67
C LYS A 120 0.81 -9.91 0.24
N PHE A 121 1.04 -8.72 -0.34
CA PHE A 121 1.44 -7.53 0.41
C PHE A 121 0.32 -7.03 1.34
N ALA A 122 -0.95 -7.11 0.94
CA ALA A 122 -2.06 -6.77 1.82
C ALA A 122 -2.12 -7.71 3.04
N ILE A 123 -2.00 -9.01 2.84
CA ILE A 123 -1.98 -9.97 3.95
C ILE A 123 -0.78 -9.69 4.88
N ALA A 124 0.41 -9.46 4.32
CA ALA A 124 1.59 -9.09 5.09
C ALA A 124 1.37 -7.77 5.87
N GLY A 125 0.72 -6.77 5.25
CA GLY A 125 0.40 -5.49 5.88
C GLY A 125 -0.49 -5.64 7.11
N ILE A 126 -1.48 -6.54 7.08
CA ILE A 126 -2.32 -6.85 8.25
C ILE A 126 -1.46 -7.46 9.37
N VAL A 127 -0.62 -8.45 9.06
CA VAL A 127 0.22 -9.12 10.06
C VAL A 127 1.20 -8.14 10.71
N ILE A 128 1.89 -7.34 9.90
CA ILE A 128 2.86 -6.33 10.37
C ILE A 128 2.16 -5.24 11.19
N GLY A 129 0.98 -4.78 10.76
CA GLY A 129 0.18 -3.81 11.52
C GLY A 129 -0.27 -4.34 12.88
N CYS A 130 -0.80 -5.56 12.92
CA CYS A 130 -1.21 -6.22 14.17
C CYS A 130 -0.02 -6.43 15.11
N GLN A 131 1.11 -6.92 14.59
CA GLN A 131 2.34 -7.10 15.37
C GLN A 131 2.80 -5.78 16.01
N TYR A 132 2.81 -4.69 15.23
CA TYR A 132 3.20 -3.37 15.75
C TYR A 132 2.27 -2.87 16.86
N LEU A 133 0.95 -3.04 16.69
CA LEU A 133 -0.02 -2.63 17.71
C LEU A 133 0.13 -3.42 19.02
N ILE A 134 0.38 -4.72 18.93
CA ILE A 134 0.66 -5.56 20.11
C ILE A 134 1.93 -5.07 20.80
N LEU A 135 3.02 -4.89 20.05
CA LEU A 135 4.31 -4.47 20.59
C LEU A 135 4.30 -3.09 21.24
N GLN A 136 3.41 -2.19 20.81
CA GLN A 136 3.29 -0.86 21.39
C GLN A 136 2.31 -0.79 22.59
N SER A 137 1.59 -1.88 22.87
CA SER A 137 0.63 -1.95 23.98
C SER A 137 1.27 -2.43 25.30
N PHE A 138 2.57 -2.77 25.27
CA PHE A 138 3.39 -3.17 26.42
C PHE A 138 4.50 -2.15 26.65
#